data_AF-A0A9E0YRY7-F1
#
_entry.id   AF-A0A9E0YRY7-F1
#
_cell.length_a   1.000
_cell.length_b   1.000
_cell.length_c   1.000
_cell.angle_alpha   90.00
_cell.angle_beta   90.00
_cell.angle_gamma   90.00
#
_symmetry.space_group_name_H-M   'P 1'
#
loop_
_entity.id
_entity.type
_entity.pdbx_description
1 polymer ?
#
loop_
_entity_poly.entity_id
_entity_poly.type
_entity_poly.pdbx_seq_one_letter_code
_entity_poly.pdbx_strand_id
1 'polypeptide(L)' 'LLYMAAMTARRSATWQAFYQRQLDRGLSNIQSLVALARKLARVAFALLKNGSEYRPQIRQEGCNAT' A
#
# COMPACT_ATOMS: atom_id res chain seq x y z
N LEU A 1 -4.96 -18.73 0.36
CA LEU A 1 -3.76 -18.28 -0.37
C LEU A 1 -3.34 -16.82 -0.07
N LEU A 2 -4.26 -15.84 0.02
CA LEU A 2 -3.93 -14.42 0.30
C LEU A 2 -3.15 -14.17 1.60
N TYR A 3 -3.37 -15.00 2.63
CA TYR A 3 -2.65 -14.89 3.91
C TYR A 3 -1.14 -15.13 3.78
N MET A 4 -0.74 -16.10 2.96
CA MET A 4 0.68 -16.41 2.70
C MET A 4 1.37 -15.26 1.95
N ALA A 5 0.68 -14.65 0.97
CA ALA A 5 1.18 -13.48 0.26
C ALA A 5 1.37 -12.27 1.20
N ALA A 6 0.42 -12.06 2.11
CA ALA A 6 0.52 -11.01 3.14
C ALA A 6 1.69 -11.27 4.10
N MET A 7 1.95 -12.52 4.47
CA MET A 7 3.09 -12.92 5.31
C MET A 7 4.43 -12.65 4.63
N THR A 8 4.59 -13.01 3.36
CA THR A 8 5.81 -12.72 2.60
C THR A 8 6.02 -11.22 2.46
N ALA A 9 4.95 -10.46 2.18
CA ALA A 9 5.06 -9.01 2.02
C ALA A 9 5.31 -8.26 3.34
N ARG A 10 4.85 -8.79 4.48
CA ARG A 10 5.17 -8.25 5.82
C ARG A 10 6.68 -8.29 6.11
N ARG A 11 7.39 -9.29 5.56
CA ARG A 11 8.85 -9.42 5.71
C ARG A 11 9.64 -8.39 4.90
N SER A 12 9.01 -7.72 3.94
CA SER A 12 9.67 -6.66 3.16
C SER A 12 9.73 -5.36 3.97
N ALA A 13 10.94 -4.82 4.12
CA ALA A 13 11.23 -3.61 4.91
C ALA A 13 10.39 -2.38 4.48
N THR A 14 9.99 -2.32 3.21
CA THR A 14 9.14 -1.25 2.65
C THR A 14 7.74 -1.20 3.24
N TRP A 15 7.17 -2.35 3.64
CA TRP A 15 5.80 -2.45 4.16
C TRP A 15 5.73 -2.56 5.68
N GLN A 16 6.86 -2.84 6.33
CA GLN A 16 6.98 -2.95 7.78
C GLN A 16 6.59 -1.65 8.50
N ALA A 17 7.02 -0.49 7.99
CA ALA A 17 6.66 0.81 8.56
C ALA A 17 5.15 1.11 8.44
N PHE A 18 4.49 0.65 7.37
CA PHE A 18 3.04 0.79 7.20
C PHE A 18 2.29 -0.09 8.19
N TYR A 19 2.74 -1.34 8.35
CA TYR A 19 2.18 -2.27 9.33
C TYR A 19 2.33 -1.75 10.77
N GLN A 20 3.50 -1.20 11.12
CA GLN A 20 3.74 -0.65 12.45
C GLN A 20 2.84 0.55 12.75
N ARG A 21 2.64 1.47 11.80
CA ARG A 21 1.66 2.57 11.96
C ARG A 21 0.22 2.09 12.15
N GLN A 22 -0.12 0.95 11.56
CA GLN A 22 -1.45 0.37 11.70
C GLN A 22 -1.67 -0.25 13.08
N LEU A 23 -0.63 -0.89 13.63
CA LEU A 23 -0.63 -1.35 15.02
C LEU A 23 -0.65 -0.19 16.02
N ASP A 24 0.12 0.87 15.77
CA ASP A 24 0.16 2.09 16.60
C ASP A 24 -1.21 2.77 16.70
N ARG A 25 -2.02 2.67 15.65
CA ARG A 25 -3.43 3.13 15.63
C ARG A 25 -4.39 2.23 16.42
N GLY A 26 -3.91 1.14 17.01
CA GLY A 26 -4.73 0.19 17.78
C GLY A 26 -5.51 -0.81 16.92
N LEU A 27 -5.19 -0.98 15.63
CA LEU A 27 -5.86 -1.98 14.80
C LEU A 27 -5.36 -3.39 15.13
N SER A 28 -6.29 -4.35 15.13
CA SER A 28 -5.98 -5.76 15.33
C SER A 28 -4.99 -6.27 14.29
N ASN A 29 -4.13 -7.20 14.70
CA ASN A 29 -3.05 -7.77 13.87
C ASN A 29 -3.58 -8.30 12.52
N ILE A 30 -4.72 -9.01 12.54
CA ILE A 30 -5.39 -9.51 11.33
C ILE A 30 -5.93 -8.36 10.45
N GLN A 31 -6.52 -7.32 11.04
CA GLN A 31 -7.01 -6.17 10.29
C GLN A 31 -5.86 -5.43 9.59
N SER A 32 -4.73 -5.28 10.27
CA SER A 32 -3.51 -4.69 9.72
C SER A 32 -2.95 -5.52 8.56
N LEU A 33 -2.96 -6.85 8.66
CA LEU A 33 -2.58 -7.77 7.58
C LEU A 33 -3.53 -7.66 6.37
N VAL A 34 -4.84 -7.59 6.60
CA VAL A 34 -5.84 -7.45 5.51
C VAL A 34 -5.75 -6.09 4.83
N ALA A 35 -5.49 -5.02 5.59
CA ALA A 35 -5.27 -3.67 5.04
C ALA A 35 -4.02 -3.64 4.15
N LEU A 36 -2.92 -4.27 4.60
CA LEU A 36 -1.70 -4.42 3.82
C LEU A 36 -1.96 -5.24 2.54
N ALA A 37 -2.63 -6.38 2.66
CA ALA A 37 -2.97 -7.24 1.52
C ALA A 37 -3.82 -6.51 0.47
N ARG A 38 -4.81 -5.71 0.89
CA ARG A 38 -5.62 -4.89 -0.02
C ARG A 38 -4.80 -3.85 -0.77
N LYS A 39 -3.84 -3.22 -0.09
CA LYS A 39 -2.95 -2.22 -0.69
C LYS A 39 -2.04 -2.87 -1.75
N LEU A 40 -1.49 -4.05 -1.45
CA LEU A 40 -0.71 -4.84 -2.41
C LEU A 40 -1.55 -5.32 -3.58
N ALA A 41 -2.76 -5.82 -3.33
CA ALA A 41 -3.67 -6.24 -4.38
C ALA A 41 -4.04 -5.08 -5.29
N ARG A 42 -4.21 -3.86 -4.75
CA ARG A 42 -4.45 -2.64 -5.56
C ARG A 42 -3.26 -2.29 -6.43
N VAL A 43 -2.02 -2.41 -5.93
CA VAL A 43 -0.80 -2.18 -6.72
C VAL A 43 -0.65 -3.25 -7.79
N ALA A 44 -0.77 -4.53 -7.44
CA ALA A 44 -0.69 -5.64 -8.38
C ALA A 44 -1.80 -5.56 -9.43
N PHE A 45 -3.03 -5.23 -9.03
CA PHE A 45 -4.15 -5.02 -9.95
C PHE A 45 -3.95 -3.80 -10.82
N ALA A 46 -3.38 -2.70 -10.31
CA ALA A 46 -3.03 -1.54 -11.13
C ALA A 46 -1.92 -1.89 -12.14
N LEU A 47 -0.92 -2.68 -11.77
CA LEU A 47 0.12 -3.15 -12.68
C LEU A 47 -0.45 -4.08 -13.75
N LEU A 48 -1.27 -5.05 -13.34
CA LEU A 48 -1.92 -6.03 -14.22
C LEU A 48 -2.94 -5.37 -15.15
N LYS A 49 -3.69 -4.37 -14.65
CA LYS A 49 -4.71 -3.67 -15.42
C LYS A 49 -4.13 -2.62 -16.36
N ASN A 50 -2.99 -2.00 -16.03
CA ASN A 50 -2.49 -0.89 -16.83
C ASN A 50 -1.48 -1.28 -17.90
N GLY A 51 -0.51 -2.19 -17.71
CA GLY A 51 0.58 -2.36 -18.69
C GLY A 51 1.25 -1.03 -19.12
N SER A 52 1.04 0.05 -18.36
CA SER A 52 1.44 1.42 -18.66
C SER A 52 1.67 2.18 -17.35
N GLU A 53 2.64 3.08 -17.45
CA GLU A 53 3.43 3.70 -16.38
C GLU A 53 2.66 4.13 -15.13
N TYR A 54 3.19 3.76 -13.96
CA TYR A 54 2.85 4.36 -12.68
C TYR A 54 3.14 5.86 -12.77
N ARG A 55 2.10 6.69 -12.91
CA ARG A 55 2.23 8.13 -12.71
C ARG A 55 2.08 8.42 -11.22
N PRO A 56 3.17 8.70 -10.48
CA PRO A 56 3.03 9.28 -9.16
C PRO A 56 2.27 10.59 -9.34
N GLN A 57 1.19 10.77 -8.59
CA GLN A 57 0.51 12.05 -8.52
C GLN A 57 1.47 13.04 -7.88
N ILE A 58 2.27 13.70 -8.71
CA ILE A 58 2.97 14.93 -8.35
C ILE A 58 1.83 15.88 -7.94
N ARG A 59 1.80 16.23 -6.66
CA ARG A 59 0.96 17.28 -6.11
C ARG A 59 1.07 18.46 -7.08
N GLN A 60 -0.01 18.74 -7.80
CA GLN A 60 -0.13 19.94 -8.61
C GLN A 60 -0.18 21.08 -7.60
N GLU A 61 0.99 21.63 -7.28
CA GLU A 61 1.12 22.92 -6.63
C GLU A 61 0.67 23.91 -7.70
N GLY A 62 -0.63 24.22 -7.67
CA GLY A 62 -1.25 25.24 -8.50
C GLY A 62 -0.55 26.57 -8.22
N CYS A 63 0.31 26.95 -9.14
CA CYS A 63 0.81 28.30 -9.27
C CYS A 63 -0.39 29.17 -9.70
N ASN A 64 -0.99 29.86 -8.74
CA ASN A 64 -1.99 30.88 -9.00
C ASN A 64 -1.38 32.21 -8.56
N ALA A 65 -0.61 32.80 -9.46
CA ALA A 65 -0.21 34.20 -9.39
C ALA A 65 -1.44 35.07 -9.16
N THR A 66 -1.38 35.92 -8.13
CA THR A 66 -2.13 37.16 -8.03
C THR A 66 -1.12 38.26 -7.72
#